data_AF-A0A800CWZ6-F1
#
_entry.id   AF-A0A800CWZ6-F1
#
_cell.length_a   1.000
_cell.length_b   1.000
_cell.length_c   1.000
_cell.angle_alpha   90.00
_cell.angle_beta   90.00
_cell.angle_gamma   90.00
#
_symmetry.space_group_name_H-M   'P 1'
#
loop_
_entity.id
_entity.type
_entity.pdbx_description
1 polymer ?
#
loop_
_entity_poly.entity_id
_entity_poly.type
_entity_poly.pdbx_seq_one_letter_code
_entity_poly.pdbx_strand_id
1 'polypeptide(L)'
;MFEFNFPGELFKKNAFRWLKLITVLCFVSAILLVFIHNKTFFLFSLLLPFANSFVINLIFIFIIVSNLNKFGTGEISLFIKDNFPEIWRKLHPLGRLSYNIFSYWAFINGKYDDGNDEKLNHIKKDEKSKIYFILWTNLLVPIIWISNLIIFKFASGS
;
A
#
# COMPACT_ATOMS: atom_id res chain seq x y z
N MET A 1 5.38 -11.44 26.28
CA MET A 1 5.26 -11.93 24.89
C MET A 1 4.15 -11.13 24.22
N PHE A 2 4.47 -10.06 23.51
CA PHE A 2 3.48 -9.24 22.80
C PHE A 2 3.59 -9.56 21.31
N GLU A 3 2.75 -10.50 20.87
CA GLU A 3 2.43 -10.69 19.45
C GLU A 3 1.74 -9.43 18.98
N PHE A 4 2.44 -8.63 18.18
CA PHE A 4 1.81 -7.51 17.50
C PHE A 4 1.67 -7.91 16.04
N ASN A 5 0.51 -8.46 15.74
CA ASN A 5 0.00 -8.52 14.38
C ASN A 5 0.04 -7.10 13.80
N PHE A 6 0.29 -6.99 12.49
CA PHE A 6 -0.02 -5.80 11.70
C PHE A 6 -1.28 -5.15 12.27
N PRO A 7 -1.31 -3.82 12.55
CA PRO A 7 -2.33 -3.21 13.39
C PRO A 7 -3.68 -3.79 12.98
N GLY A 8 -4.37 -4.42 13.94
CA GLY A 8 -5.25 -5.58 13.69
C GLY A 8 -6.26 -5.41 12.56
N GLU A 9 -6.98 -6.47 12.18
CA GLU A 9 -8.08 -6.42 11.19
C GLU A 9 -8.91 -5.12 11.26
N LEU A 10 -9.17 -4.61 12.47
CA LEU A 10 -9.80 -3.32 12.73
C LEU A 10 -9.08 -2.09 12.17
N PHE A 11 -7.76 -1.95 12.37
CA PHE A 11 -6.98 -0.83 11.83
C PHE A 11 -6.84 -0.97 10.32
N LYS A 12 -6.56 -2.16 9.78
CA LYS A 12 -6.57 -2.37 8.32
C LYS A 12 -7.90 -1.91 7.72
N LYS A 13 -9.02 -2.33 8.32
CA LYS A 13 -10.38 -1.94 7.89
C LYS A 13 -10.63 -0.44 8.01
N ASN A 14 -10.21 0.20 9.10
CA ASN A 14 -10.36 1.63 9.29
C ASN A 14 -9.46 2.43 8.34
N ALA A 15 -8.23 1.97 8.10
CA ALA A 15 -7.32 2.55 7.13
C ALA A 15 -7.92 2.45 5.72
N PHE A 16 -8.41 1.29 5.28
CA PHE A 16 -9.08 1.16 3.98
C PHE A 16 -10.33 2.04 3.86
N ARG A 17 -11.14 2.17 4.92
CA ARG A 17 -12.28 3.10 4.94
C ARG A 17 -11.83 4.55 4.80
N TRP A 18 -10.80 4.94 5.54
CA TRP A 18 -10.19 6.27 5.47
C TRP A 18 -9.64 6.56 4.07
N LEU A 19 -8.91 5.60 3.47
CA LEU A 19 -8.41 5.67 2.11
C LEU A 19 -9.55 5.91 1.10
N LYS A 20 -10.63 5.12 1.19
CA LYS A 20 -11.79 5.27 0.32
C LYS A 20 -12.44 6.64 0.46
N LEU A 21 -12.62 7.13 1.69
CA LEU A 21 -13.18 8.46 1.94
C LEU A 21 -12.30 9.55 1.32
N ILE A 22 -10.99 9.48 1.50
CA ILE A 22 -10.06 10.46 0.93
C ILE A 22 -10.08 10.40 -0.60
N THR A 23 -10.09 9.20 -1.22
CA THR A 23 -10.21 9.09 -2.69
C THR A 23 -11.47 9.78 -3.20
N VAL A 24 -12.60 9.59 -2.52
CA VAL A 24 -13.87 10.26 -2.88
C VAL A 24 -13.74 11.78 -2.69
N LEU A 25 -13.16 12.25 -1.58
CA LEU A 25 -12.96 13.67 -1.32
C LEU A 25 -12.04 14.33 -2.36
N CYS A 26 -10.96 13.65 -2.76
CA CYS A 26 -10.08 14.14 -3.82
C CYS A 26 -10.81 14.23 -5.16
N PHE A 27 -11.62 13.23 -5.49
CA PHE A 27 -12.41 13.24 -6.73
C PHE A 27 -13.46 14.36 -6.75
N VAL A 28 -14.20 14.52 -5.65
CA VAL A 28 -15.16 15.62 -5.47
C VAL A 28 -14.45 16.97 -5.55
N SER A 29 -13.28 17.10 -4.92
CA SER A 29 -12.47 18.32 -4.99
C SER A 29 -12.01 18.64 -6.41
N ALA A 30 -11.58 17.63 -7.17
CA ALA A 30 -11.21 17.79 -8.57
C ALA A 30 -12.40 18.24 -9.45
N ILE A 31 -13.59 17.68 -9.22
CA ILE A 31 -14.83 18.13 -9.90
C ILE A 31 -15.14 19.58 -9.53
N LEU A 32 -15.12 19.93 -8.24
CA LEU A 32 -15.39 21.28 -7.78
C LEU A 32 -14.40 22.29 -8.34
N LEU A 33 -13.16 21.89 -8.60
CA LEU A 33 -12.13 22.75 -9.21
C LEU A 33 -12.53 23.21 -10.61
N VAL A 34 -13.25 22.37 -11.37
CA VAL A 34 -13.78 22.72 -12.70
C VAL A 34 -14.81 23.85 -12.62
N PHE A 35 -15.50 24.01 -11.49
CA PHE A 35 -16.51 25.06 -11.33
C PHE A 35 -15.95 26.27 -10.56
N ILE A 36 -15.10 26.03 -9.57
CA ILE A 36 -14.57 27.02 -8.64
C ILE A 36 -13.11 27.31 -9.02
N HIS A 37 -12.94 28.30 -9.89
CA HIS A 37 -11.66 28.76 -10.42
C HIS A 37 -10.91 29.66 -9.42
N ASN A 38 -10.85 29.27 -8.16
CA ASN A 38 -10.22 30.04 -7.10
C ASN A 38 -8.82 29.47 -6.78
N LYS A 39 -7.79 30.33 -6.79
CA LYS A 39 -6.40 29.95 -6.47
C LYS A 39 -6.26 29.33 -5.08
N THR A 40 -7.01 29.80 -4.09
CA THR A 40 -7.02 29.25 -2.73
C THR A 40 -7.62 27.84 -2.71
N PHE A 41 -8.70 27.64 -3.46
CA PHE A 41 -9.34 26.33 -3.57
C PHE A 41 -8.44 25.32 -4.31
N PHE A 42 -7.75 25.77 -5.36
CA PHE A 42 -6.74 24.99 -6.06
C PHE A 42 -5.60 24.52 -5.16
N LEU A 43 -5.03 25.43 -4.36
CA LEU A 43 -3.98 25.10 -3.39
C LEU A 43 -4.49 24.06 -2.37
N PHE A 44 -5.70 24.22 -1.85
CA PHE A 44 -6.29 23.26 -0.92
C PHE A 44 -6.50 21.88 -1.57
N SER A 45 -6.99 21.85 -2.81
CA SER A 45 -7.18 20.63 -3.60
C SER A 45 -5.88 19.87 -3.87
N LEU A 46 -4.76 20.59 -4.03
CA LEU A 46 -3.42 19.99 -4.17
C LEU A 46 -2.80 19.54 -2.84
N LEU A 47 -3.02 20.30 -1.75
CA LEU A 47 -2.43 20.03 -0.44
C LEU A 47 -3.10 18.87 0.30
N LEU A 48 -4.41 18.68 0.14
CA LEU A 48 -5.17 17.65 0.86
C LEU A 48 -4.66 16.22 0.58
N PRO A 49 -4.44 15.79 -0.68
CA PRO A 49 -3.83 14.47 -0.96
C PRO A 49 -2.41 14.35 -0.41
N PHE A 50 -1.63 15.44 -0.43
CA PHE A 50 -0.24 15.46 0.03
C PHE A 50 -0.14 15.27 1.54
N ALA A 51 -0.86 16.08 2.31
CA ALA A 51 -0.88 15.99 3.77
C ALA A 51 -1.35 14.61 4.24
N ASN A 52 -2.39 14.07 3.61
CA ASN A 52 -2.90 12.75 3.96
C ASN A 52 -1.91 11.63 3.58
N SER A 53 -1.31 11.68 2.39
CA SER A 53 -0.29 10.70 2.00
C SER A 53 0.94 10.74 2.92
N PHE A 54 1.38 11.95 3.30
CA PHE A 54 2.50 12.14 4.21
C PHE A 54 2.23 11.52 5.58
N VAL A 55 1.07 11.79 6.18
CA VAL A 55 0.68 11.20 7.48
C VAL A 55 0.63 9.67 7.41
N ILE A 56 0.05 9.12 6.34
CA ILE A 56 -0.03 7.67 6.15
C ILE A 56 1.36 7.04 5.98
N ASN A 57 2.23 7.65 5.16
CA ASN A 57 3.59 7.14 4.97
C ASN A 57 4.40 7.23 6.27
N LEU A 58 4.24 8.29 7.08
CA LEU A 58 4.87 8.38 8.40
C LEU A 58 4.39 7.26 9.34
N ILE A 59 3.09 6.98 9.38
CA ILE A 59 2.55 5.85 10.16
C ILE A 59 3.15 4.53 9.66
N PHE A 60 3.29 4.35 8.36
CA PHE A 60 3.85 3.13 7.77
C PHE A 60 5.33 2.97 8.07
N ILE A 61 6.12 4.04 7.91
CA ILE A 61 7.54 4.08 8.27
C ILE A 61 7.69 3.80 9.76
N PHE A 62 6.88 4.42 10.61
CA PHE A 62 6.89 4.16 12.05
C PHE A 62 6.61 2.68 12.34
N ILE A 63 5.60 2.07 11.71
CA ILE A 63 5.31 0.63 11.85
C ILE A 63 6.48 -0.23 11.40
N ILE A 64 7.13 0.10 10.28
CA ILE A 64 8.30 -0.65 9.79
C ILE A 64 9.46 -0.51 10.77
N VAL A 65 9.81 0.72 11.14
CA VAL A 65 10.96 1.04 12.00
C VAL A 65 10.80 0.44 13.38
N SER A 66 9.61 0.56 13.99
CA SER A 66 9.31 -0.06 15.28
C SER A 66 9.35 -1.59 15.25
N ASN A 67 9.30 -2.20 14.06
CA ASN A 67 9.36 -3.65 13.88
C ASN A 67 10.68 -4.15 13.26
N LEU A 68 11.66 -3.28 12.97
CA LEU A 68 12.95 -3.69 12.38
C LEU A 68 13.65 -4.80 13.19
N ASN A 69 13.53 -4.75 14.52
CA ASN A 69 14.07 -5.77 15.43
C ASN A 69 13.33 -7.12 15.34
N LYS A 70 12.13 -7.18 14.77
CA LYS A 70 11.33 -8.40 14.52
C LYS A 70 11.39 -8.87 13.06
N PHE A 71 11.62 -7.97 12.11
CA PHE A 71 11.83 -8.31 10.71
C PHE A 71 13.10 -9.14 10.48
N GLY A 72 14.08 -9.04 11.39
CA GLY A 72 15.31 -9.86 11.37
C GLY A 72 15.09 -11.36 11.60
N THR A 73 13.94 -11.79 12.15
CA THR A 73 13.65 -13.21 12.46
C THR A 73 12.53 -13.84 11.65
N GLY A 74 11.94 -13.10 10.69
CA GLY A 74 11.19 -13.63 9.54
C GLY A 74 10.39 -14.92 9.77
N GLU A 75 9.54 -15.00 10.80
CA GLU A 75 8.77 -16.23 11.10
C GLU A 75 7.95 -16.73 9.91
N ILE A 76 7.41 -15.82 9.10
CA ILE A 76 6.72 -16.14 7.84
C ILE A 76 7.70 -16.71 6.81
N SER A 77 8.88 -16.11 6.71
CA SER A 77 9.94 -16.56 5.80
C SER A 77 10.49 -17.92 6.22
N LEU A 78 10.66 -18.17 7.52
CA LEU A 78 11.05 -19.45 8.09
C LEU A 78 9.95 -20.49 7.89
N PHE A 79 8.69 -20.14 8.15
CA PHE A 79 7.55 -21.01 7.88
C PHE A 79 7.50 -21.45 6.41
N ILE A 80 7.62 -20.53 5.46
CA ILE A 80 7.65 -20.87 4.03
C ILE A 80 8.90 -21.70 3.69
N LYS A 81 10.05 -21.37 4.26
CA LYS A 81 11.29 -22.14 4.06
C LYS A 81 11.16 -23.59 4.55
N ASP A 82 10.56 -23.78 5.72
CA ASP A 82 10.51 -25.06 6.42
C ASP A 82 9.37 -25.95 5.89
N ASN A 83 8.22 -25.37 5.50
CA ASN A 83 7.04 -26.12 5.05
C ASN A 83 6.90 -26.15 3.51
N PHE A 84 7.45 -25.15 2.81
CA PHE A 84 7.31 -24.98 1.35
C PHE A 84 8.66 -24.61 0.68
N PRO A 85 9.69 -25.48 0.77
CA PRO A 85 11.04 -25.16 0.32
C PRO A 85 11.14 -24.83 -1.18
N GLU A 86 10.25 -25.39 -2.00
CA GLU A 86 10.19 -25.09 -3.44
C GLU A 86 9.71 -23.65 -3.71
N ILE A 87 8.68 -23.21 -2.99
CA ILE A 87 8.18 -21.83 -3.06
C ILE A 87 9.28 -20.89 -2.55
N TRP A 88 9.92 -21.25 -1.43
CA TRP A 88 11.02 -20.50 -0.86
C TRP A 88 12.17 -20.29 -1.84
N ARG A 89 12.62 -21.34 -2.55
CA ARG A 89 13.70 -21.22 -3.56
C ARG A 89 13.32 -20.31 -4.72
N LYS A 90 12.05 -20.29 -5.14
CA LYS A 90 11.58 -19.37 -6.19
C LYS A 90 11.57 -17.92 -5.73
N LEU A 91 11.22 -17.67 -4.46
CA LEU A 91 11.21 -16.35 -3.84
C LEU A 91 12.61 -15.83 -3.52
N HIS A 92 13.50 -16.73 -3.09
CA HIS A 92 14.84 -16.44 -2.56
C HIS A 92 15.92 -17.27 -3.29
N PRO A 93 16.18 -17.01 -4.58
CA PRO A 93 17.02 -17.88 -5.43
C PRO A 93 18.48 -18.00 -4.97
N LEU A 94 19.04 -16.96 -4.36
CA LEU A 94 20.40 -16.93 -3.79
C LEU A 94 20.38 -16.98 -2.25
N GLY A 95 19.29 -17.44 -1.65
CA GLY A 95 19.12 -17.50 -0.21
C GLY A 95 18.47 -16.25 0.41
N ARG A 96 18.49 -16.17 1.74
CA ARG A 96 17.62 -15.31 2.56
C ARG A 96 17.69 -13.81 2.23
N LEU A 97 18.82 -13.33 1.73
CA LEU A 97 19.02 -11.91 1.37
C LEU A 97 18.59 -11.59 -0.07
N SER A 98 18.41 -12.60 -0.91
CA SER A 98 17.94 -12.41 -2.28
C SER A 98 16.42 -12.45 -2.32
N TYR A 99 15.80 -11.57 -3.09
CA TYR A 99 14.34 -11.54 -3.22
C TYR A 99 13.96 -11.32 -4.68
N ASN A 100 13.21 -12.26 -5.25
CA ASN A 100 12.73 -12.16 -6.62
C ASN A 100 11.31 -11.60 -6.65
N ILE A 101 11.18 -10.35 -7.12
CA ILE A 101 9.90 -9.65 -7.14
C ILE A 101 8.88 -10.27 -8.10
N PHE A 102 9.31 -10.85 -9.22
CA PHE A 102 8.40 -11.51 -10.16
C PHE A 102 7.84 -12.81 -9.59
N SER A 103 8.70 -13.59 -8.94
CA SER A 103 8.28 -14.78 -8.19
C SER A 103 7.34 -14.41 -7.06
N TYR A 104 7.59 -13.31 -6.37
CA TYR A 104 6.72 -12.84 -5.30
C TYR A 104 5.31 -12.49 -5.80
N TRP A 105 5.21 -11.77 -6.92
CA TRP A 105 3.93 -11.49 -7.56
C TRP A 105 3.20 -12.78 -7.98
N ALA A 106 3.92 -13.74 -8.55
CA ALA A 106 3.37 -15.03 -8.92
C ALA A 106 2.88 -15.84 -7.70
N PHE A 107 3.64 -15.84 -6.60
CA PHE A 107 3.28 -16.47 -5.34
C PHE A 107 1.98 -15.88 -4.77
N ILE A 108 1.92 -14.55 -4.69
CA ILE A 108 0.75 -13.81 -4.20
C ILE A 108 -0.51 -14.14 -5.03
N ASN A 109 -0.35 -14.33 -6.33
CA ASN A 109 -1.44 -14.69 -7.24
C ASN A 109 -1.81 -16.18 -7.22
N GLY A 110 -1.19 -16.99 -6.35
CA GLY A 110 -1.51 -18.40 -6.18
C GLY A 110 -0.88 -19.32 -7.23
N LYS A 111 0.15 -18.88 -7.95
CA LYS A 111 0.78 -19.69 -9.02
C LYS A 111 1.65 -20.83 -8.49
N TYR A 112 2.02 -20.81 -7.21
CA TYR A 112 3.00 -21.72 -6.62
C TYR A 112 2.42 -22.65 -5.55
N ASP A 113 1.11 -22.61 -5.33
CA ASP A 113 0.42 -23.54 -4.43
C ASP A 113 -0.96 -23.90 -4.98
N ASP A 114 -1.54 -24.97 -4.45
CA ASP A 114 -2.86 -25.47 -4.83
C ASP A 114 -3.98 -24.79 -4.03
N GLY A 115 -3.66 -23.79 -3.20
CA GLY A 115 -4.62 -23.05 -2.39
C GLY A 115 -5.18 -23.76 -1.15
N ASN A 116 -4.71 -24.97 -0.82
CA ASN A 116 -5.25 -25.77 0.30
C ASN A 116 -4.75 -25.35 1.69
N ASP A 117 -3.61 -24.67 1.80
CA ASP A 117 -3.04 -24.27 3.10
C ASP A 117 -3.61 -22.93 3.58
N GLU A 118 -4.37 -22.96 4.68
CA GLU A 118 -5.01 -21.78 5.27
C GLU A 118 -4.01 -20.73 5.74
N LYS A 119 -2.88 -21.15 6.30
CA LYS A 119 -1.85 -20.25 6.84
C LYS A 119 -1.11 -19.54 5.71
N LEU A 120 -0.80 -20.26 4.63
CA LEU A 120 -0.22 -19.71 3.42
C LEU A 120 -1.18 -18.74 2.73
N ASN A 121 -2.47 -19.07 2.69
CA ASN A 121 -3.52 -18.17 2.19
C ASN A 121 -3.63 -16.89 3.03
N HIS A 122 -3.56 -17.00 4.36
CA HIS A 122 -3.54 -15.83 5.24
C HIS A 122 -2.33 -14.93 4.98
N ILE A 123 -1.13 -15.52 4.83
CA ILE A 123 0.09 -14.79 4.48
C ILE A 123 -0.08 -14.05 3.14
N LYS A 124 -0.56 -14.74 2.10
CA LYS A 124 -0.81 -14.13 0.77
C LYS A 124 -1.79 -12.96 0.86
N LYS A 125 -2.88 -13.09 1.64
CA LYS A 125 -3.88 -12.02 1.83
C LYS A 125 -3.29 -10.80 2.53
N ASP A 126 -2.48 -11.01 3.54
CA ASP A 126 -1.81 -9.95 4.28
C ASP A 126 -0.81 -9.19 3.42
N GLU A 127 0.01 -9.92 2.66
CA GLU A 127 0.95 -9.31 1.73
C GLU A 127 0.25 -8.54 0.59
N LYS A 128 -0.85 -9.07 0.01
CA LYS A 128 -1.68 -8.32 -0.96
C LYS A 128 -2.14 -7.00 -0.38
N SER A 129 -2.66 -7.02 0.84
CA SER A 129 -3.19 -5.83 1.50
C SER A 129 -2.12 -4.75 1.70
N LYS A 130 -0.91 -5.15 2.09
CA LYS A 130 0.25 -4.23 2.21
C LYS A 130 0.62 -3.63 0.85
N ILE A 131 0.69 -4.44 -0.20
CA ILE A 131 1.02 -3.96 -1.55
C ILE A 131 -0.03 -2.96 -2.02
N TYR A 132 -1.33 -3.27 -1.89
CA TYR A 132 -2.39 -2.33 -2.28
C TYR A 132 -2.31 -1.02 -1.51
N PHE A 133 -1.96 -1.07 -0.23
CA PHE A 133 -1.76 0.11 0.59
C PHE A 133 -0.60 0.97 0.08
N ILE A 134 0.56 0.36 -0.20
CA ILE A 134 1.75 1.04 -0.74
C ILE A 134 1.48 1.61 -2.13
N LEU A 135 0.84 0.83 -3.01
CA LEU A 135 0.49 1.28 -4.36
C LEU A 135 -0.50 2.45 -4.29
N TRP A 136 -1.49 2.39 -3.40
CA TRP A 136 -2.43 3.50 -3.24
C TRP A 136 -1.72 4.78 -2.80
N THR A 137 -0.85 4.72 -1.77
CA THR A 137 -0.17 5.92 -1.26
C THR A 137 0.81 6.52 -2.26
N ASN A 138 1.46 5.68 -3.08
CA ASN A 138 2.51 6.10 -3.99
C ASN A 138 2.06 6.34 -5.44
N LEU A 139 0.94 5.76 -5.90
CA LEU A 139 0.44 5.96 -7.26
C LEU A 139 -0.79 6.87 -7.35
N LEU A 140 -1.77 6.74 -6.44
CA LEU A 140 -3.00 7.51 -6.53
C LEU A 140 -2.74 9.01 -6.33
N VAL A 141 -1.84 9.34 -5.41
CA VAL A 141 -1.50 10.72 -5.06
C VAL A 141 -0.90 11.47 -6.25
N PRO A 142 0.16 10.95 -6.94
CA PRO A 142 0.64 11.55 -8.18
C PRO A 142 -0.42 11.67 -9.28
N ILE A 143 -1.30 10.66 -9.44
CA ILE A 143 -2.34 10.68 -10.48
C ILE A 143 -3.34 11.82 -10.24
N ILE A 144 -3.83 11.97 -9.01
CA ILE A 144 -4.71 13.09 -8.62
C ILE A 144 -3.99 14.43 -8.84
N TRP A 145 -2.69 14.48 -8.53
CA TRP A 145 -1.88 15.69 -8.67
C TRP A 145 -1.74 16.14 -10.13
N ILE A 146 -1.33 15.22 -11.00
CA ILE A 146 -1.22 15.47 -12.45
C ILE A 146 -2.59 15.88 -13.01
N SER A 147 -3.66 15.21 -12.58
CA SER A 147 -5.03 15.54 -13.01
C SER A 147 -5.43 16.97 -12.61
N ASN A 148 -5.20 17.35 -11.35
CA ASN A 148 -5.50 18.69 -10.86
C ASN A 148 -4.66 19.79 -11.54
N LEU A 149 -3.37 19.52 -11.81
CA LEU A 149 -2.50 20.43 -12.55
C LEU A 149 -2.98 20.64 -14.00
N ILE A 150 -3.39 19.55 -14.67
CA ILE A 150 -3.96 19.61 -16.02
C ILE A 150 -5.24 20.44 -16.01
N ILE A 151 -6.19 20.13 -15.12
CA ILE A 151 -7.47 20.84 -15.02
C ILE A 151 -7.26 22.33 -14.80
N PHE A 152 -6.42 22.70 -13.82
CA PHE A 152 -6.16 24.12 -13.53
C PHE A 152 -5.50 24.85 -14.69
N LYS A 153 -4.51 24.24 -15.36
CA LYS A 153 -3.86 24.85 -16.53
C LYS A 153 -4.86 25.15 -17.65
N PHE A 154 -5.74 24.21 -17.97
CA PHE A 154 -6.78 24.41 -18.99
C PHE A 154 -7.80 25.46 -18.56
N ALA A 155 -8.18 25.47 -17.29
CA ALA A 155 -9.16 26.37 -16.70
C ALA A 155 -8.64 27.82 -16.53
N SER A 156 -7.32 28.02 -16.43
CA SER A 156 -6.68 29.35 -16.33
C SER A 156 -6.23 29.94 -17.68
N GLY A 157 -6.30 29.15 -18.75
CA GLY A 157 -5.88 29.53 -20.10
C GLY A 157 -7.01 30.03 -21.01
N SER A 158 -8.24 30.07 -20.50
CA SER A 158 -9.42 30.72 -21.07
C SER A 158 -9.69 32.06 -20.39
#